data_AF-A0A3B0AB25-F1
#
_entry.id   AF-A0A3B0AB25-F1
#
_cell.length_a   1.000
_cell.length_b   1.000
_cell.length_c   1.000
_cell.angle_alpha   90.00
_cell.angle_beta   90.00
_cell.angle_gamma   90.00
#
_symmetry.space_group_name_H-M   'P 1'
#
loop_
_entity.id
_entity.type
_entity.pdbx_description
1 polymer ?
#
loop_
_entity_poly.entity_id
_entity_poly.type
_entity_poly.pdbx_seq_one_letter_code
_entity_poly.pdbx_strand_id
1 'polypeptide(L)'
;MLPVLVLSSPAAAADLNMTVRVTVERVEGHDFGEDPDFYSYVEIAGESFNNEDTPASDPFEDTYTIEPNWEFSKQVALSSGTVPIYLEIRDEDGFLRFDDDLADLDPDGDDPDDPTDNDDDTDQSLSFTLDLNACTVTGDLNGACGVFTSTGTPDESASVRLRVEVTEPPAAPGIRIRCMHTPLFPKVGDTVTITAEFLDGALAPTRADTLEIWVNERGGPKVATSNSLTLTYNHTVSGGGSFSYGCRGIDGGVPIFTGWRSVAVTSGAGDEVPVLYTGSTYSRVDWVFVGDADDYSGASDPQFQADVQQIIYNSFYSYDRFLVHQDALNFWLQVGTGQADPAEDGCDHVVPDSGWADSVMVVHVDSFRDCAMGGSNVFSGENNDFAVVRHESGHRPFGLADEYCCDGGYYQQDVFPNVYEEPEDCAEDAPNLGRTAADCREFEEEIENWDDFDWSVSDPASNDLMVDNTTAQAADIRRIEWYFAECRGAKC
;
A
#
# COMPACT_ATOMS: atom_id res chain seq x y z
N MET A 1 -22.35 4.04 -54.40
CA MET A 1 -21.15 4.14 -53.54
C MET A 1 -21.24 3.00 -52.55
N LEU A 2 -20.30 2.06 -52.59
CA LEU A 2 -20.21 0.97 -51.62
C LEU A 2 -19.58 1.52 -50.32
N PRO A 3 -20.03 1.10 -49.13
CA PRO A 3 -19.41 1.50 -47.88
C PRO A 3 -18.02 0.85 -47.79
N VAL A 4 -17.00 1.69 -47.57
CA VAL A 4 -15.65 1.24 -47.26
C VAL A 4 -15.70 0.72 -45.82
N LEU A 5 -15.54 -0.60 -45.65
CA LEU A 5 -15.25 -1.19 -44.35
C LEU A 5 -13.86 -0.71 -43.93
N VAL A 6 -13.81 0.17 -42.93
CA VAL A 6 -12.56 0.49 -42.23
C VAL A 6 -12.33 -0.64 -41.25
N LEU A 7 -11.45 -1.57 -41.59
CA LEU A 7 -10.92 -2.54 -40.64
C LEU A 7 -10.08 -1.76 -39.63
N SER A 8 -10.57 -1.69 -38.38
CA SER A 8 -9.78 -1.20 -37.27
C SER A 8 -8.53 -2.07 -37.14
N SER A 9 -7.35 -1.45 -37.15
CA SER A 9 -6.09 -2.11 -36.82
C SER A 9 -6.24 -2.84 -35.47
N PRO A 10 -5.66 -4.04 -35.29
CA PRO A 10 -5.65 -4.66 -33.98
C PRO A 10 -4.98 -3.70 -33.00
N ALA A 11 -5.61 -3.50 -31.82
CA ALA A 11 -4.98 -2.78 -30.73
C ALA A 11 -3.60 -3.40 -30.50
N ALA A 12 -2.56 -2.57 -30.48
CA ALA A 12 -1.24 -3.03 -30.05
C ALA A 12 -1.42 -3.64 -28.66
N ALA A 13 -0.86 -4.83 -28.42
CA ALA A 13 -0.84 -5.41 -27.09
C ALA A 13 -0.22 -4.37 -26.15
N ALA A 14 -0.94 -4.03 -25.07
CA ALA A 14 -0.40 -3.15 -24.05
C ALA A 14 0.92 -3.74 -23.56
N ASP A 15 1.93 -2.91 -23.39
CA ASP A 15 3.19 -3.36 -22.84
C ASP A 15 2.96 -3.86 -21.40
N LEU A 16 3.67 -4.93 -21.04
CA LEU A 16 3.50 -5.55 -19.75
C LEU A 16 4.27 -4.73 -18.72
N ASN A 17 3.62 -4.17 -17.72
CA ASN A 17 4.33 -3.53 -16.61
C ASN A 17 4.78 -4.60 -15.61
N MET A 18 5.97 -4.43 -15.04
CA MET A 18 6.48 -5.21 -13.91
C MET A 18 6.64 -4.26 -12.71
N THR A 19 6.49 -4.77 -11.50
CA THR A 19 6.84 -4.02 -10.29
C THR A 19 8.31 -4.26 -9.97
N VAL A 20 9.11 -3.19 -9.99
CA VAL A 20 10.47 -3.16 -9.47
C VAL A 20 10.42 -2.72 -8.02
N ARG A 21 11.13 -3.44 -7.15
CA ARG A 21 11.16 -3.18 -5.71
C ARG A 21 12.58 -3.19 -5.17
N VAL A 22 12.90 -2.20 -4.35
CA VAL A 22 14.14 -2.09 -3.60
C VAL A 22 13.77 -2.00 -2.12
N THR A 23 14.26 -2.93 -1.31
CA THR A 23 14.04 -2.93 0.15
C THR A 23 15.36 -2.75 0.87
N VAL A 24 15.50 -1.71 1.68
CA VAL A 24 16.62 -1.53 2.61
C VAL A 24 16.32 -2.33 3.87
N GLU A 25 16.90 -3.53 3.99
CA GLU A 25 16.63 -4.45 5.10
C GLU A 25 17.39 -4.06 6.37
N ARG A 26 18.61 -3.51 6.23
CA ARG A 26 19.49 -3.14 7.34
C ARG A 26 20.49 -2.08 6.93
N VAL A 27 20.76 -1.15 7.84
CA VAL A 27 21.85 -0.16 7.77
C VAL A 27 22.69 -0.29 9.03
N GLU A 28 24.01 -0.24 8.90
CA GLU A 28 24.96 -0.25 10.01
C GLU A 28 26.04 0.82 9.77
N GLY A 29 26.01 1.91 10.55
CA GLY A 29 27.03 2.96 10.50
C GLY A 29 28.31 2.55 11.22
N HIS A 30 29.47 2.92 10.67
CA HIS A 30 30.77 2.53 11.21
C HIS A 30 31.63 3.69 11.72
N ASP A 31 31.44 4.92 11.20
CA ASP A 31 32.18 6.11 11.64
C ASP A 31 31.36 7.42 11.55
N PHE A 32 30.04 7.33 11.72
CA PHE A 32 29.16 8.51 11.89
C PHE A 32 29.39 9.10 13.28
N GLY A 33 29.69 10.40 13.36
CA GLY A 33 30.11 11.12 14.57
C GLY A 33 29.38 10.74 15.88
N GLU A 34 28.36 11.51 16.26
CA GLU A 34 27.47 11.18 17.38
C GLU A 34 26.04 11.10 16.85
N ASP A 35 25.41 9.95 17.09
CA ASP A 35 23.98 9.61 16.97
C ASP A 35 23.39 9.80 15.55
N PRO A 36 23.43 8.77 14.67
CA PRO A 36 22.91 8.89 13.31
C PRO A 36 21.39 8.68 13.23
N ASP A 37 20.74 9.50 12.43
CA ASP A 37 19.33 9.55 12.08
C ASP A 37 19.17 9.14 10.61
N PHE A 38 19.37 7.84 10.35
CA PHE A 38 19.41 7.35 8.97
C PHE A 38 18.08 7.52 8.24
N TYR A 39 18.15 7.95 6.99
CA TYR A 39 17.08 7.81 6.00
C TYR A 39 17.66 7.36 4.65
N SER A 40 16.78 7.00 3.71
CA SER A 40 17.17 6.54 2.38
C SER A 40 16.61 7.43 1.29
N TYR A 41 17.43 7.67 0.26
CA TYR A 41 17.00 8.21 -1.02
C TYR A 41 17.16 7.12 -2.08
N VAL A 42 16.10 6.84 -2.84
CA VAL A 42 16.10 5.80 -3.87
C VAL A 42 15.54 6.36 -5.17
N GLU A 43 16.23 6.15 -6.28
CA GLU A 43 15.69 6.41 -7.61
C GLU A 43 15.44 5.09 -8.34
N ILE A 44 14.25 4.89 -8.90
CA ILE A 44 13.92 3.76 -9.76
C ILE A 44 13.44 4.28 -11.11
N ALA A 45 14.18 4.01 -12.17
CA ALA A 45 13.84 4.46 -13.53
C ALA A 45 13.51 5.98 -13.61
N GLY A 46 14.29 6.84 -12.96
CA GLY A 46 14.10 8.29 -12.98
C GLY A 46 13.01 8.85 -12.05
N GLU A 47 12.44 8.04 -11.15
CA GLU A 47 11.52 8.51 -10.11
C GLU A 47 12.17 8.32 -8.76
N SER A 48 12.24 9.43 -8.02
CA SER A 48 12.90 9.54 -6.74
C SER A 48 11.92 9.31 -5.60
N PHE A 49 12.39 8.62 -4.58
CA PHE A 49 11.72 8.37 -3.32
C PHE A 49 12.68 8.76 -2.20
N ASN A 50 12.15 9.25 -1.09
CA ASN A 50 12.88 9.38 0.17
C ASN A 50 11.93 9.10 1.33
N ASN A 51 12.47 8.81 2.51
CA ASN A 51 11.69 8.65 3.73
C ASN A 51 12.19 9.55 4.87
N GLU A 52 12.87 10.64 4.51
CA GLU A 52 13.24 11.76 5.40
C GLU A 52 12.00 12.36 6.06
N ASP A 53 12.10 12.75 7.34
CA ASP A 53 11.01 13.39 8.11
C ASP A 53 9.69 12.60 8.11
N THR A 54 9.75 11.26 8.14
CA THR A 54 8.55 10.42 8.13
C THR A 54 8.38 9.67 9.46
N PRO A 55 7.14 9.36 9.86
CA PRO A 55 6.90 8.42 10.98
C PRO A 55 7.62 7.07 10.84
N ALA A 56 8.06 6.72 9.62
CA ALA A 56 8.85 5.52 9.34
C ALA A 56 10.33 5.63 9.73
N SER A 57 10.89 6.83 9.85
CA SER A 57 12.26 7.08 10.32
C SER A 57 12.33 7.29 11.82
N ASP A 58 11.30 7.89 12.46
CA ASP A 58 11.28 8.21 13.90
C ASP A 58 11.73 7.05 14.83
N PRO A 59 11.36 5.76 14.61
CA PRO A 59 11.76 4.68 15.50
C PRO A 59 13.25 4.33 15.43
N PHE A 60 13.97 4.89 14.47
CA PHE A 60 15.35 4.56 14.11
C PHE A 60 16.33 5.69 14.40
N GLU A 61 15.85 6.83 14.92
CA GLU A 61 16.67 7.94 15.39
C GLU A 61 17.74 7.48 16.40
N ASP A 62 18.86 8.20 16.41
CA ASP A 62 20.03 8.01 17.28
C ASP A 62 20.60 6.56 17.26
N THR A 63 20.44 5.81 16.16
CA THR A 63 20.73 4.37 16.13
C THR A 63 21.69 3.95 15.00
N TYR A 64 22.91 3.57 15.38
CA TYR A 64 23.96 3.07 14.48
C TYR A 64 23.63 1.78 13.72
N THR A 65 22.62 1.02 14.12
CA THR A 65 22.25 -0.23 13.44
C THR A 65 20.75 -0.39 13.45
N ILE A 66 20.15 -0.26 12.28
CA ILE A 66 18.70 -0.28 12.11
C ILE A 66 18.31 -1.40 11.14
N GLU A 67 17.14 -2.00 11.34
CA GLU A 67 16.57 -3.02 10.45
C GLU A 67 15.19 -2.55 9.95
N PRO A 68 15.14 -1.47 9.16
CA PRO A 68 13.90 -0.75 8.93
C PRO A 68 12.95 -1.45 7.97
N ASN A 69 13.50 -2.24 7.02
CA ASN A 69 12.74 -2.80 5.92
C ASN A 69 12.01 -1.72 5.10
N TRP A 70 12.60 -0.53 4.92
CA TRP A 70 12.05 0.50 4.04
C TRP A 70 11.98 -0.04 2.62
N GLU A 71 10.80 0.05 2.00
CA GLU A 71 10.54 -0.54 0.70
C GLU A 71 10.07 0.52 -0.29
N PHE A 72 10.79 0.60 -1.42
CA PHE A 72 10.54 1.52 -2.51
C PHE A 72 10.13 0.74 -3.75
N SER A 73 9.08 1.17 -4.44
CA SER A 73 8.61 0.43 -5.61
C SER A 73 8.02 1.27 -6.74
N LYS A 74 8.21 0.79 -7.96
CA LYS A 74 7.71 1.42 -9.18
C LYS A 74 7.27 0.38 -10.21
N GLN A 75 6.18 0.68 -10.92
CA GLN A 75 5.80 -0.07 -12.11
C GLN A 75 6.60 0.40 -13.33
N VAL A 76 7.28 -0.53 -13.99
CA VAL A 76 8.09 -0.26 -15.19
C VAL A 76 7.68 -1.18 -16.32
N ALA A 77 7.53 -0.61 -17.51
CA ALA A 77 7.31 -1.34 -18.77
C ALA A 77 8.41 -2.39 -19.00
N LEU A 78 8.04 -3.65 -19.17
CA LEU A 78 8.96 -4.76 -19.47
C LEU A 78 9.77 -4.50 -20.74
N SER A 79 9.21 -3.78 -21.72
CA SER A 79 9.93 -3.40 -22.94
C SER A 79 11.11 -2.45 -22.73
N SER A 80 11.21 -1.83 -21.55
CA SER A 80 12.38 -1.04 -21.15
C SER A 80 13.66 -1.89 -21.10
N GLY A 81 13.51 -3.20 -20.88
CA GLY A 81 14.60 -4.17 -20.83
C GLY A 81 15.41 -4.07 -19.55
N THR A 82 16.01 -2.91 -19.31
CA THR A 82 16.83 -2.60 -18.14
C THR A 82 16.34 -1.34 -17.43
N VAL A 83 16.52 -1.27 -16.12
CA VAL A 83 16.14 -0.14 -15.26
C VAL A 83 17.36 0.32 -14.46
N PRO A 84 17.73 1.62 -14.53
CA PRO A 84 18.70 2.18 -13.60
C PRO A 84 18.06 2.34 -12.22
N ILE A 85 18.84 2.02 -11.19
CA ILE A 85 18.48 2.18 -9.78
C ILE A 85 19.65 2.87 -9.09
N TYR A 86 19.31 3.86 -8.26
CA TYR A 86 20.25 4.63 -7.46
C TYR A 86 19.78 4.58 -6.00
N LEU A 87 20.72 4.42 -5.06
CA LEU A 87 20.44 4.34 -3.63
C LEU A 87 21.49 5.12 -2.85
N GLU A 88 21.02 5.98 -1.95
CA GLU A 88 21.82 6.63 -0.92
C GLU A 88 21.24 6.29 0.46
N ILE A 89 22.12 6.31 1.45
CA ILE A 89 21.78 6.38 2.87
C ILE A 89 22.35 7.69 3.38
N ARG A 90 21.55 8.46 4.09
CA ARG A 90 21.91 9.79 4.60
C ARG A 90 21.62 9.85 6.09
N ASP A 91 22.33 10.71 6.79
CA ASP A 91 22.15 11.03 8.20
C ASP A 91 21.48 12.41 8.30
N GLU A 92 20.29 12.48 8.90
CA GLU A 92 19.56 13.74 9.06
C GLU A 92 20.20 14.61 10.15
N ASP A 93 20.74 15.76 9.74
CA ASP A 93 21.56 16.56 10.64
C ASP A 93 20.76 17.77 11.16
N GLY A 94 20.31 17.73 12.42
CA GLY A 94 19.42 18.74 12.98
C GLY A 94 19.89 20.21 12.82
N PHE A 95 18.93 21.12 12.56
CA PHE A 95 18.94 22.59 12.28
C PHE A 95 20.23 23.46 12.43
N LEU A 96 21.20 23.11 13.28
CA LEU A 96 22.45 23.85 13.47
C LEU A 96 23.70 23.15 12.89
N ARG A 97 23.58 21.93 12.33
CA ARG A 97 24.72 21.16 11.79
C ARG A 97 24.96 21.29 10.27
N PHE A 98 24.02 21.91 9.57
CA PHE A 98 24.18 22.59 8.26
C PHE A 98 24.34 21.76 6.98
N ASP A 99 24.43 20.44 6.96
CA ASP A 99 24.21 19.60 5.75
C ASP A 99 23.97 18.15 6.21
N ASP A 100 23.12 17.37 5.53
CA ASP A 100 22.96 15.93 5.82
C ASP A 100 24.22 15.18 5.39
N ASP A 101 24.78 14.37 6.29
CA ASP A 101 25.98 13.60 6.02
C ASP A 101 25.62 12.36 5.17
N LEU A 102 26.22 12.26 3.99
CA LEU A 102 26.01 11.13 3.07
C LEU A 102 26.88 9.95 3.49
N ALA A 103 26.27 8.77 3.61
CA ALA A 103 26.97 7.55 3.98
C ALA A 103 27.73 6.97 2.81
N ASP A 104 29.02 6.63 3.00
CA ASP A 104 29.76 5.86 2.02
C ASP A 104 29.25 4.40 1.98
N LEU A 105 28.65 4.02 0.85
CA LEU A 105 28.17 2.67 0.54
C LEU A 105 28.98 1.98 -0.55
N ASP A 106 29.87 2.69 -1.25
CA ASP A 106 30.60 2.19 -2.42
C ASP A 106 31.79 1.34 -1.97
N PRO A 107 31.80 0.03 -2.26
CA PRO A 107 32.88 -0.85 -1.85
C PRO A 107 34.17 -0.64 -2.67
N ASP A 108 34.07 -0.03 -3.85
CA ASP A 108 35.22 0.18 -4.73
C ASP A 108 36.01 1.42 -4.30
N GLY A 109 35.32 2.50 -3.88
CA GLY A 109 35.89 3.67 -3.23
C GLY A 109 36.94 4.41 -4.07
N ASP A 110 37.41 5.55 -3.58
CA ASP A 110 38.60 6.22 -4.13
C ASP A 110 39.78 5.22 -4.13
N ASP A 111 40.05 4.50 -5.24
CA ASP A 111 41.34 3.85 -5.46
C ASP A 111 42.30 4.91 -6.00
N PRO A 112 43.13 5.55 -5.15
CA PRO A 112 44.01 6.61 -5.61
C PRO A 112 45.13 6.08 -6.52
N ASP A 113 45.23 4.75 -6.68
CA ASP A 113 46.19 4.03 -7.51
C ASP A 113 45.56 3.37 -8.76
N ASP A 114 44.25 3.51 -9.04
CA ASP A 114 43.63 3.13 -10.33
C ASP A 114 43.60 4.31 -11.32
N PRO A 115 44.55 4.42 -12.27
CA PRO A 115 44.58 5.49 -13.26
C PRO A 115 43.54 5.32 -14.39
N THR A 116 42.73 4.26 -14.35
CA THR A 116 41.58 4.08 -15.25
C THR A 116 40.27 4.55 -14.67
N ASP A 117 40.24 4.70 -13.35
CA ASP A 117 39.25 5.48 -12.66
C ASP A 117 39.44 6.97 -13.02
N ASN A 118 38.60 7.47 -13.91
CA ASN A 118 38.58 8.90 -14.30
C ASN A 118 37.37 9.61 -13.72
N ASP A 119 36.73 8.94 -12.78
CA ASP A 119 35.59 9.40 -12.05
C ASP A 119 36.17 10.11 -10.81
N ASP A 120 35.75 11.37 -10.62
CA ASP A 120 36.25 12.31 -9.60
C ASP A 120 35.49 12.03 -8.30
N ASP A 121 35.33 10.74 -7.99
CA ASP A 121 34.09 10.24 -7.41
C ASP A 121 34.15 10.23 -5.89
N THR A 122 33.67 11.35 -5.37
CA THR A 122 32.86 11.46 -4.16
C THR A 122 31.59 10.59 -4.20
N ASP A 123 31.55 9.49 -4.95
CA ASP A 123 30.36 8.65 -5.11
C ASP A 123 30.22 7.71 -3.91
N GLN A 124 29.53 8.21 -2.89
CA GLN A 124 29.19 7.46 -1.68
C GLN A 124 27.92 6.62 -1.87
N SER A 125 27.34 6.61 -3.08
CA SER A 125 26.05 5.97 -3.38
C SER A 125 26.18 4.56 -3.95
N LEU A 126 25.05 3.91 -4.21
CA LEU A 126 24.99 2.69 -5.02
C LEU A 126 24.21 2.93 -6.30
N SER A 127 24.87 2.74 -7.43
CA SER A 127 24.35 2.84 -8.79
C SER A 127 24.40 1.48 -9.49
N PHE A 128 23.23 0.93 -9.82
CA PHE A 128 23.16 -0.36 -10.50
C PHE A 128 22.02 -0.42 -11.51
N THR A 129 22.17 -1.33 -12.46
CA THR A 129 21.18 -1.61 -13.51
C THR A 129 20.54 -2.97 -13.27
N LEU A 130 19.22 -3.02 -13.38
CA LEU A 130 18.41 -4.22 -13.25
C LEU A 130 17.84 -4.65 -14.61
N ASP A 131 18.17 -5.85 -15.07
CA ASP A 131 17.52 -6.50 -16.21
C ASP A 131 16.17 -7.09 -15.77
N LEU A 132 15.07 -6.56 -16.31
CA LEU A 132 13.72 -6.95 -15.94
C LEU A 132 13.36 -8.38 -16.39
N ASN A 133 13.97 -8.89 -17.47
CA ASN A 133 13.66 -10.20 -18.03
C ASN A 133 14.46 -11.30 -17.32
N ALA A 134 15.75 -11.05 -17.09
CA ALA A 134 16.63 -11.98 -16.43
C ALA A 134 16.55 -11.92 -14.89
N CYS A 135 15.97 -10.84 -14.35
CA CYS A 135 16.07 -10.47 -12.95
C CYS A 135 17.53 -10.55 -12.46
N THR A 136 18.40 -9.79 -13.11
CA THR A 136 19.84 -9.76 -12.85
C THR A 136 20.28 -8.31 -12.65
N VAL A 137 21.09 -8.08 -11.62
CA VAL A 137 21.64 -6.79 -11.22
C VAL A 137 23.11 -6.72 -11.66
N THR A 138 23.53 -5.58 -12.20
CA THR A 138 24.90 -5.26 -12.62
C THR A 138 25.26 -3.81 -12.31
N GLY A 139 26.52 -3.50 -12.04
CA GLY A 139 26.98 -2.18 -11.57
C GLY A 139 27.77 -2.37 -10.28
N ASP A 140 27.53 -1.55 -9.28
CA ASP A 140 28.14 -1.69 -7.95
C ASP A 140 27.68 -2.97 -7.26
N LEU A 141 26.45 -3.40 -7.57
CA LEU A 141 25.91 -4.70 -7.19
C LEU A 141 25.89 -5.66 -8.39
N ASN A 142 26.20 -6.94 -8.15
CA ASN A 142 26.25 -7.95 -9.19
C ASN A 142 25.64 -9.27 -8.73
N GLY A 143 24.64 -9.78 -9.47
CA GLY A 143 24.02 -11.07 -9.17
C GLY A 143 22.58 -11.22 -9.68
N ALA A 144 21.95 -12.35 -9.39
CA ALA A 144 20.51 -12.48 -9.58
C ALA A 144 19.77 -11.65 -8.53
N CYS A 145 18.57 -11.16 -8.85
CA CYS A 145 17.65 -10.53 -7.90
C CYS A 145 17.58 -11.33 -6.59
N GLY A 146 17.57 -10.64 -5.47
CA GLY A 146 17.72 -11.24 -4.16
C GLY A 146 18.28 -10.25 -3.17
N VAL A 147 19.00 -10.77 -2.17
CA VAL A 147 19.63 -9.97 -1.13
C VAL A 147 21.07 -9.68 -1.52
N PHE A 148 21.45 -8.42 -1.36
CA PHE A 148 22.79 -7.89 -1.56
C PHE A 148 23.28 -7.26 -0.26
N THR A 149 24.59 -7.14 -0.13
CA THR A 149 25.23 -6.39 0.95
C THR A 149 26.33 -5.57 0.33
N SER A 150 26.38 -4.29 0.67
CA SER A 150 27.45 -3.38 0.32
C SER A 150 28.03 -2.74 1.59
N THR A 151 29.26 -2.29 1.55
CA THR A 151 29.91 -1.59 2.66
C THR A 151 30.94 -0.65 2.08
N GLY A 152 30.81 0.64 2.42
CA GLY A 152 31.74 1.66 1.95
C GLY A 152 33.13 1.56 2.58
N THR A 153 33.97 2.54 2.27
CA THR A 153 35.35 2.65 2.71
C THR A 153 35.50 3.28 4.11
N PRO A 154 36.68 3.22 4.76
CA PRO A 154 36.81 3.47 6.20
C PRO A 154 36.42 4.87 6.73
N ASP A 155 36.29 5.89 5.88
CA ASP A 155 35.89 7.23 6.30
C ASP A 155 34.36 7.37 6.06
N GLU A 156 33.56 7.58 7.11
CA GLU A 156 32.08 7.75 7.03
C GLU A 156 31.31 6.58 6.39
N SER A 157 31.82 5.34 6.52
CA SER A 157 31.15 4.15 5.95
C SER A 157 29.87 3.76 6.68
N ALA A 158 28.92 3.30 5.86
CA ALA A 158 27.86 2.41 6.30
C ALA A 158 27.93 1.05 5.58
N SER A 159 27.42 0.02 6.25
CA SER A 159 27.08 -1.26 5.63
C SER A 159 25.58 -1.29 5.39
N VAL A 160 25.17 -1.55 4.15
CA VAL A 160 23.77 -1.71 3.78
C VAL A 160 23.49 -3.15 3.34
N ARG A 161 22.40 -3.71 3.85
CA ARG A 161 21.81 -4.94 3.31
C ARG A 161 20.50 -4.59 2.65
N LEU A 162 20.39 -4.88 1.36
CA LEU A 162 19.21 -4.54 0.57
C LEU A 162 18.71 -5.74 -0.22
N ARG A 163 17.46 -5.68 -0.66
CA ARG A 163 16.82 -6.67 -1.51
C ARG A 163 16.30 -6.02 -2.77
N VAL A 164 16.60 -6.60 -3.93
CA VAL A 164 16.08 -6.16 -5.24
C VAL A 164 15.19 -7.25 -5.81
N GLU A 165 13.97 -6.87 -6.21
CA GLU A 165 12.98 -7.80 -6.77
C GLU A 165 12.28 -7.24 -8.01
N VAL A 166 11.92 -8.14 -8.91
CA VAL A 166 11.01 -7.87 -10.03
C VAL A 166 9.84 -8.83 -9.89
N THR A 167 8.63 -8.30 -9.77
CA THR A 167 7.41 -9.10 -9.69
C THR A 167 6.43 -8.70 -10.77
N GLU A 168 5.59 -9.66 -11.16
CA GLU A 168 4.42 -9.37 -11.98
C GLU A 168 3.47 -8.45 -11.19
N PRO A 169 2.73 -7.56 -11.86
CA PRO A 169 1.88 -6.59 -11.19
C PRO A 169 0.62 -7.27 -10.62
N PRO A 170 0.00 -6.67 -9.59
CA PRO A 170 -1.27 -7.14 -9.01
C PRO A 170 -2.45 -7.11 -9.99
N ALA A 171 -2.36 -6.26 -11.02
CA ALA A 171 -3.40 -6.07 -12.02
C ALA A 171 -2.81 -5.61 -13.37
N ALA A 172 -3.61 -5.77 -14.43
CA ALA A 172 -3.30 -5.25 -15.76
C ALA A 172 -4.59 -4.74 -16.44
N PRO A 173 -4.50 -3.94 -17.52
CA PRO A 173 -5.70 -3.41 -18.18
C PRO A 173 -6.71 -4.51 -18.54
N GLY A 174 -7.93 -4.42 -17.99
CA GLY A 174 -9.02 -5.34 -18.29
C GLY A 174 -9.01 -6.69 -17.56
N ILE A 175 -7.98 -7.00 -16.76
CA ILE A 175 -7.91 -8.22 -15.96
C ILE A 175 -7.51 -7.92 -14.51
N ARG A 176 -8.07 -8.69 -13.59
CA ARG A 176 -7.81 -8.62 -12.16
C ARG A 176 -7.72 -10.04 -11.59
N ILE A 177 -7.04 -10.16 -10.46
CA ILE A 177 -7.00 -11.40 -9.68
C ILE A 177 -7.24 -11.06 -8.22
N ARG A 178 -7.99 -11.89 -7.53
CA ARG A 178 -8.24 -11.81 -6.10
C ARG A 178 -7.80 -13.11 -5.43
N CYS A 179 -7.15 -13.02 -4.27
CA CYS A 179 -6.59 -14.18 -3.59
C CYS A 179 -6.77 -14.06 -2.08
N MET A 180 -7.70 -14.84 -1.54
CA MET A 180 -8.07 -14.82 -0.12
C MET A 180 -7.86 -16.20 0.49
N HIS A 181 -7.78 -16.27 1.82
CA HIS A 181 -7.76 -17.54 2.54
C HIS A 181 -8.74 -17.55 3.71
N THR A 182 -9.15 -18.74 4.16
CA THR A 182 -10.01 -18.91 5.34
C THR A 182 -9.58 -20.16 6.13
N PRO A 183 -9.63 -20.13 7.47
CA PRO A 183 -9.90 -18.98 8.34
C PRO A 183 -8.78 -17.92 8.26
N LEU A 184 -9.06 -16.66 8.64
CA LEU A 184 -8.07 -15.56 8.58
C LEU A 184 -6.93 -15.73 9.59
N PHE A 185 -7.22 -16.27 10.77
CA PHE A 185 -6.21 -16.55 11.78
C PHE A 185 -6.17 -18.06 12.10
N PRO A 186 -5.55 -18.86 11.22
CA PRO A 186 -5.46 -20.30 11.38
C PRO A 186 -4.50 -20.69 12.51
N LYS A 187 -4.71 -21.87 13.09
CA LYS A 187 -3.83 -22.47 14.10
C LYS A 187 -3.05 -23.64 13.52
N VAL A 188 -2.00 -24.07 14.23
CA VAL A 188 -1.26 -25.29 13.89
C VAL A 188 -2.22 -26.49 13.85
N GLY A 189 -2.24 -27.21 12.74
CA GLY A 189 -3.14 -28.34 12.49
C GLY A 189 -4.41 -27.97 11.72
N ASP A 190 -4.74 -26.67 11.60
CA ASP A 190 -5.89 -26.23 10.81
C ASP A 190 -5.64 -26.43 9.31
N THR A 191 -6.74 -26.52 8.57
CA THR A 191 -6.73 -26.49 7.11
C THR A 191 -7.15 -25.10 6.66
N VAL A 192 -6.22 -24.41 6.01
CA VAL A 192 -6.46 -23.13 5.36
C VAL A 192 -6.91 -23.39 3.92
N THR A 193 -8.05 -22.82 3.55
CA THR A 193 -8.55 -22.85 2.17
C THR A 193 -8.18 -21.55 1.48
N ILE A 194 -7.23 -21.61 0.54
CA ILE A 194 -6.81 -20.48 -0.29
C ILE A 194 -7.63 -20.50 -1.58
N THR A 195 -8.24 -19.37 -1.94
CA THR A 195 -9.06 -19.23 -3.15
C THR A 195 -8.54 -18.10 -4.02
N ALA A 196 -8.20 -18.44 -5.26
CA ALA A 196 -7.93 -17.52 -6.35
C ALA A 196 -9.21 -17.31 -7.18
N GLU A 197 -9.52 -16.07 -7.50
CA GLU A 197 -10.62 -15.68 -8.39
C GLU A 197 -10.07 -14.75 -9.48
N PHE A 198 -10.31 -15.10 -10.74
CA PHE A 198 -9.90 -14.29 -11.88
C PHE A 198 -11.08 -13.47 -12.38
N LEU A 199 -10.84 -12.20 -12.64
CA LEU A 199 -11.87 -11.18 -12.83
C LEU A 199 -11.54 -10.31 -14.05
N ASP A 200 -12.56 -9.76 -14.69
CA ASP A 200 -12.38 -8.74 -15.71
C ASP A 200 -12.22 -7.33 -15.09
N GLY A 201 -12.05 -6.31 -15.92
CA GLY A 201 -11.93 -4.91 -15.47
C GLY A 201 -13.21 -4.31 -14.86
N ALA A 202 -14.34 -5.01 -14.92
CA ALA A 202 -15.57 -4.65 -14.22
C ALA A 202 -15.76 -5.49 -12.93
N LEU A 203 -14.71 -6.21 -12.50
CA LEU A 203 -14.70 -7.14 -11.39
C LEU A 203 -15.71 -8.30 -11.51
N ALA A 204 -16.15 -8.61 -12.74
CA ALA A 204 -16.97 -9.79 -12.98
C ALA A 204 -16.08 -11.03 -13.16
N PRO A 205 -16.46 -12.19 -12.62
CA PRO A 205 -15.70 -13.42 -12.81
C PRO A 205 -15.48 -13.75 -14.29
N THR A 206 -14.22 -13.96 -14.67
CA THR A 206 -13.82 -14.32 -16.04
C THR A 206 -12.78 -15.45 -16.05
N ARG A 207 -12.57 -16.10 -17.19
CA ARG A 207 -11.68 -17.26 -17.28
C ARG A 207 -10.25 -16.82 -17.57
N ALA A 208 -9.32 -17.22 -16.70
CA ALA A 208 -7.90 -17.17 -17.01
C ALA A 208 -7.51 -18.33 -17.93
N ASP A 209 -6.58 -18.10 -18.86
CA ASP A 209 -5.90 -19.17 -19.58
C ASP A 209 -5.21 -20.12 -18.60
N THR A 210 -4.53 -19.54 -17.60
CA THR A 210 -3.89 -20.26 -16.48
C THR A 210 -4.16 -19.56 -15.16
N LEU A 211 -4.53 -20.32 -14.13
CA LEU A 211 -4.67 -19.84 -12.76
C LEU A 211 -3.86 -20.74 -11.82
N GLU A 212 -3.12 -20.14 -10.90
CA GLU A 212 -2.15 -20.82 -10.04
C GLU A 212 -2.25 -20.32 -8.59
N ILE A 213 -2.03 -21.24 -7.64
CA ILE A 213 -1.83 -20.92 -6.22
C ILE A 213 -0.45 -21.40 -5.79
N TRP A 214 0.30 -20.51 -5.17
CA TRP A 214 1.67 -20.70 -4.69
C TRP A 214 1.69 -20.65 -3.16
N VAL A 215 2.52 -21.50 -2.52
CA VAL A 215 2.66 -21.53 -1.05
C VAL A 215 4.12 -21.81 -0.67
N ASN A 216 4.71 -20.99 0.20
CA ASN A 216 6.04 -21.13 0.82
C ASN A 216 7.27 -21.26 -0.12
N GLU A 217 7.12 -21.25 -1.45
CA GLU A 217 8.20 -21.60 -2.40
C GLU A 217 8.10 -20.82 -3.73
N ARG A 218 9.25 -20.46 -4.31
CA ARG A 218 9.38 -19.96 -5.70
C ARG A 218 9.64 -21.08 -6.73
N GLY A 219 9.63 -22.36 -6.31
CA GLY A 219 9.98 -23.51 -7.17
C GLY A 219 8.86 -23.99 -8.11
N GLY A 220 7.63 -23.49 -7.95
CA GLY A 220 6.48 -23.83 -8.77
C GLY A 220 5.16 -23.68 -8.00
N PRO A 221 4.00 -23.61 -8.69
CA PRO A 221 2.70 -23.52 -8.05
C PRO A 221 2.36 -24.83 -7.34
N LYS A 222 1.68 -24.76 -6.18
CA LYS A 222 1.18 -25.95 -5.49
C LYS A 222 -0.02 -26.56 -6.20
N VAL A 223 -0.83 -25.72 -6.85
CA VAL A 223 -1.89 -26.16 -7.76
C VAL A 223 -2.01 -25.16 -8.91
N ALA A 224 -2.29 -25.68 -10.10
CA ALA A 224 -2.56 -24.90 -11.30
C ALA A 224 -3.74 -25.50 -12.06
N THR A 225 -4.49 -24.67 -12.75
CA THR A 225 -5.57 -25.08 -13.65
C THR A 225 -5.57 -24.19 -14.90
N SER A 226 -6.24 -24.64 -15.96
CA SER A 226 -6.40 -23.87 -17.19
C SER A 226 -7.86 -23.56 -17.45
N ASN A 227 -8.13 -22.43 -18.09
CA ASN A 227 -9.48 -22.00 -18.49
C ASN A 227 -10.49 -21.99 -17.32
N SER A 228 -10.11 -21.43 -16.17
CA SER A 228 -10.92 -21.42 -14.94
C SER A 228 -11.23 -20.02 -14.45
N LEU A 229 -12.40 -19.87 -13.81
CA LEU A 229 -12.83 -18.64 -13.11
C LEU A 229 -12.20 -18.57 -11.73
N THR A 230 -12.13 -19.72 -11.06
CA THR A 230 -11.66 -19.85 -9.69
C THR A 230 -10.77 -21.07 -9.54
N LEU A 231 -9.90 -21.04 -8.52
CA LEU A 231 -9.07 -22.14 -8.10
C LEU A 231 -8.99 -22.14 -6.58
N THR A 232 -9.04 -23.32 -5.96
CA THR A 232 -8.94 -23.47 -4.51
C THR A 232 -7.88 -24.49 -4.14
N TYR A 233 -7.15 -24.22 -3.06
CA TYR A 233 -6.15 -25.11 -2.49
C TYR A 233 -6.32 -25.21 -0.98
N ASN A 234 -6.29 -26.44 -0.45
CA ASN A 234 -6.32 -26.68 0.99
C ASN A 234 -4.90 -26.91 1.50
N HIS A 235 -4.38 -25.94 2.25
CA HIS A 235 -3.09 -26.01 2.92
C HIS A 235 -3.27 -26.45 4.37
N THR A 236 -2.61 -27.53 4.78
CA THR A 236 -2.56 -27.91 6.21
C THR A 236 -1.39 -27.23 6.89
N VAL A 237 -1.68 -26.51 7.96
CA VAL A 237 -0.69 -25.75 8.70
C VAL A 237 0.10 -26.69 9.62
N SER A 238 1.40 -26.87 9.35
CA SER A 238 2.22 -27.89 10.01
C SER A 238 3.25 -27.36 11.03
N GLY A 239 3.49 -26.05 11.09
CA GLY A 239 4.47 -25.43 12.00
C GLY A 239 3.90 -24.21 12.71
N GLY A 240 4.42 -23.89 13.90
CA GLY A 240 4.13 -22.62 14.58
C GLY A 240 5.00 -21.51 13.98
N GLY A 241 4.41 -20.39 13.57
CA GLY A 241 5.10 -19.32 12.86
C GLY A 241 4.15 -18.66 11.87
N SER A 242 4.60 -18.47 10.63
CA SER A 242 3.79 -18.02 9.51
C SER A 242 3.97 -18.94 8.30
N PHE A 243 3.05 -18.86 7.35
CA PHE A 243 3.25 -19.36 5.99
C PHE A 243 2.95 -18.24 5.00
N SER A 244 3.48 -18.35 3.79
CA SER A 244 3.19 -17.40 2.72
C SER A 244 2.47 -18.03 1.55
N TYR A 245 1.61 -17.26 0.89
CA TYR A 245 0.94 -17.67 -0.34
C TYR A 245 0.73 -16.50 -1.30
N GLY A 246 0.50 -16.83 -2.57
CA GLY A 246 0.12 -15.87 -3.60
C GLY A 246 -0.64 -16.56 -4.72
N CYS A 247 -1.44 -15.81 -5.47
CA CYS A 247 -2.15 -16.33 -6.63
C CYS A 247 -1.69 -15.63 -7.90
N ARG A 248 -1.55 -16.40 -8.97
CA ARG A 248 -1.10 -15.91 -10.27
C ARG A 248 -2.13 -16.26 -11.34
N GLY A 249 -2.48 -15.29 -12.18
CA GLY A 249 -3.39 -15.46 -13.30
C GLY A 249 -2.69 -15.07 -14.61
N ILE A 250 -3.01 -15.77 -15.70
CA ILE A 250 -2.52 -15.43 -17.04
C ILE A 250 -3.72 -15.44 -17.99
N ASP A 251 -3.86 -14.37 -18.77
CA ASP A 251 -4.83 -14.30 -19.88
C ASP A 251 -4.19 -13.64 -21.09
N GLY A 252 -4.29 -14.27 -22.27
CA GLY A 252 -3.69 -13.74 -23.49
C GLY A 252 -2.16 -13.57 -23.43
N GLY A 253 -1.49 -14.28 -22.52
CA GLY A 253 -0.06 -14.15 -22.26
C GLY A 253 0.33 -13.00 -21.33
N VAL A 254 -0.65 -12.26 -20.76
CA VAL A 254 -0.43 -11.23 -19.75
C VAL A 254 -0.56 -11.86 -18.36
N PRO A 255 0.56 -12.08 -17.65
CA PRO A 255 0.50 -12.50 -16.26
C PRO A 255 0.19 -11.34 -15.30
N ILE A 256 -0.55 -11.67 -14.23
CA ILE A 256 -0.74 -10.83 -13.04
C ILE A 256 -0.53 -11.71 -11.79
N PHE A 257 0.06 -11.14 -10.76
CA PHE A 257 0.35 -11.83 -9.50
C PHE A 257 -0.05 -10.97 -8.32
N THR A 258 -0.79 -11.53 -7.38
CA THR A 258 -1.32 -10.78 -6.24
C THR A 258 -0.28 -10.28 -5.23
N GLY A 259 1.00 -10.49 -5.49
CA GLY A 259 2.04 -10.45 -4.47
C GLY A 259 1.97 -11.64 -3.51
N TRP A 260 3.01 -11.74 -2.67
CA TRP A 260 3.08 -12.69 -1.57
C TRP A 260 2.39 -12.13 -0.34
N ARG A 261 1.62 -12.97 0.34
CA ARG A 261 1.00 -12.68 1.63
C ARG A 261 1.56 -13.62 2.68
N SER A 262 2.02 -13.10 3.80
CA SER A 262 2.34 -13.86 5.00
C SER A 262 1.10 -13.93 5.91
N VAL A 263 0.88 -15.09 6.51
CA VAL A 263 -0.24 -15.37 7.42
C VAL A 263 0.32 -15.91 8.73
N ALA A 264 0.02 -15.26 9.85
CA ALA A 264 0.40 -15.74 11.17
C ALA A 264 -0.43 -16.96 11.61
N VAL A 265 0.22 -17.92 12.29
CA VAL A 265 -0.36 -19.22 12.68
C VAL A 265 -0.51 -19.38 14.21
N THR A 266 0.19 -18.57 15.00
CA THR A 266 0.26 -18.76 16.46
C THR A 266 -0.14 -17.52 17.23
N SER A 267 -0.91 -17.71 18.30
CA SER A 267 -1.12 -16.69 19.35
C SER A 267 0.23 -16.37 19.99
N GLY A 268 0.65 -15.10 19.92
CA GLY A 268 2.00 -14.65 20.26
C GLY A 268 2.60 -13.69 19.22
N ALA A 269 1.82 -13.26 18.23
CA ALA A 269 2.22 -12.29 17.20
C ALA A 269 2.31 -10.83 17.69
N GLY A 270 2.10 -10.58 18.99
CA GLY A 270 1.84 -9.25 19.53
C GLY A 270 0.38 -9.12 19.93
N ASP A 271 -0.05 -7.87 20.17
CA ASP A 271 -1.45 -7.54 20.38
C ASP A 271 -2.20 -7.54 19.04
N GLU A 272 -1.52 -7.34 17.91
CA GLU A 272 -2.07 -7.48 16.56
C GLU A 272 -1.55 -8.74 15.83
N VAL A 273 -2.45 -9.40 15.09
CA VAL A 273 -2.14 -10.61 14.33
C VAL A 273 -2.21 -10.31 12.82
N PRO A 274 -1.10 -10.41 12.08
CA PRO A 274 -1.13 -10.22 10.63
C PRO A 274 -1.86 -11.39 9.97
N VAL A 275 -2.98 -11.10 9.31
CA VAL A 275 -3.77 -12.09 8.58
C VAL A 275 -3.52 -12.00 7.08
N LEU A 276 -3.26 -10.81 6.54
CA LEU A 276 -2.81 -10.64 5.16
C LEU A 276 -1.68 -9.61 5.14
N TYR A 277 -0.45 -10.04 5.41
CA TYR A 277 0.72 -9.18 5.43
C TYR A 277 1.47 -9.24 4.10
N THR A 278 1.56 -8.12 3.39
CA THR A 278 2.12 -8.01 2.02
C THR A 278 3.47 -7.29 1.97
N GLY A 279 3.90 -6.66 3.05
CA GLY A 279 5.17 -5.96 3.14
C GLY A 279 5.32 -5.15 4.42
N SER A 280 6.44 -4.42 4.52
CA SER A 280 6.75 -3.55 5.65
C SER A 280 5.61 -2.57 5.93
N THR A 281 5.33 -2.31 7.21
CA THR A 281 4.28 -1.36 7.62
C THR A 281 4.57 0.04 7.09
N TYR A 282 5.84 0.38 6.93
CA TYR A 282 6.23 1.68 6.39
C TYR A 282 5.90 1.89 4.91
N SER A 283 5.48 0.82 4.22
CA SER A 283 5.30 0.84 2.77
C SER A 283 3.95 0.31 2.31
N ARG A 284 3.05 0.09 3.26
CA ARG A 284 1.75 -0.54 3.08
C ARG A 284 0.75 0.25 3.88
N VAL A 285 -0.49 0.25 3.44
CA VAL A 285 -1.57 0.75 4.28
C VAL A 285 -1.95 -0.34 5.27
N ASP A 286 -1.77 -0.07 6.56
CA ASP A 286 -2.03 -0.99 7.66
C ASP A 286 -3.43 -0.79 8.26
N TRP A 287 -4.26 -1.82 8.10
CA TRP A 287 -5.62 -1.87 8.64
C TRP A 287 -5.71 -2.83 9.81
N VAL A 288 -6.02 -2.32 11.00
CA VAL A 288 -6.26 -3.13 12.19
C VAL A 288 -7.75 -3.25 12.43
N PHE A 289 -8.29 -4.46 12.37
CA PHE A 289 -9.67 -4.74 12.76
C PHE A 289 -9.74 -5.09 14.24
N VAL A 290 -10.61 -4.39 14.96
CA VAL A 290 -10.90 -4.59 16.38
C VAL A 290 -12.35 -5.05 16.50
N GLY A 291 -12.58 -6.17 17.20
CA GLY A 291 -13.97 -6.57 17.48
C GLY A 291 -14.54 -5.72 18.61
N ASP A 292 -15.77 -5.23 18.44
CA ASP A 292 -16.55 -4.66 19.53
C ASP A 292 -16.72 -5.67 20.68
N ALA A 293 -16.54 -5.21 21.92
CA ALA A 293 -16.53 -6.04 23.12
C ALA A 293 -17.89 -6.63 23.49
N ASP A 294 -18.99 -6.03 23.02
CA ASP A 294 -20.34 -6.55 23.23
C ASP A 294 -20.67 -7.69 22.24
N ASP A 295 -19.99 -7.73 21.08
CA ASP A 295 -20.26 -8.65 19.97
C ASP A 295 -19.26 -9.79 19.83
N TYR A 296 -17.99 -9.53 20.13
CA TYR A 296 -16.88 -10.44 19.83
C TYR A 296 -15.95 -10.68 21.02
N SER A 297 -15.19 -11.76 20.95
CA SER A 297 -14.21 -12.14 21.98
C SER A 297 -12.74 -11.87 21.59
N GLY A 298 -12.50 -11.10 20.52
CA GLY A 298 -11.17 -10.73 19.99
C GLY A 298 -10.74 -11.57 18.78
N ALA A 299 -9.49 -11.40 18.30
CA ALA A 299 -8.96 -12.01 17.07
C ALA A 299 -9.20 -13.52 16.88
N SER A 300 -9.32 -14.29 17.97
CA SER A 300 -9.52 -15.75 17.89
C SER A 300 -10.99 -16.18 17.74
N ASP A 301 -11.91 -15.23 17.79
CA ASP A 301 -13.34 -15.44 17.61
C ASP A 301 -13.65 -15.81 16.15
N PRO A 302 -14.22 -17.00 15.88
CA PRO A 302 -14.52 -17.42 14.52
C PRO A 302 -15.53 -16.54 13.79
N GLN A 303 -16.48 -15.90 14.52
CA GLN A 303 -17.47 -15.03 13.91
C GLN A 303 -16.81 -13.72 13.49
N PHE A 304 -15.99 -13.13 14.37
CA PHE A 304 -15.19 -11.94 14.04
C PHE A 304 -14.32 -12.16 12.81
N GLN A 305 -13.60 -13.30 12.74
CA GLN A 305 -12.78 -13.63 11.57
C GLN A 305 -13.61 -13.77 10.27
N ALA A 306 -14.80 -14.35 10.36
CA ALA A 306 -15.68 -14.50 9.21
C ALA A 306 -16.22 -13.14 8.71
N ASP A 307 -16.55 -12.25 9.64
CA ASP A 307 -17.09 -10.93 9.34
C ASP A 307 -16.00 -10.00 8.79
N VAL A 308 -14.81 -9.98 9.39
CA VAL A 308 -13.64 -9.28 8.82
C VAL A 308 -13.30 -9.83 7.43
N GLN A 309 -13.40 -11.14 7.22
CA GLN A 309 -13.20 -11.71 5.89
C GLN A 309 -14.22 -11.19 4.87
N GLN A 310 -15.49 -11.00 5.26
CA GLN A 310 -16.49 -10.38 4.39
C GLN A 310 -16.21 -8.90 4.15
N ILE A 311 -15.76 -8.16 5.15
CA ILE A 311 -15.35 -6.76 5.00
C ILE A 311 -14.19 -6.63 4.02
N ILE A 312 -13.10 -7.40 4.20
CA ILE A 312 -11.96 -7.41 3.27
C ILE A 312 -12.43 -7.76 1.85
N TYR A 313 -13.30 -8.77 1.71
CA TYR A 313 -13.77 -9.18 0.38
C TYR A 313 -14.67 -8.14 -0.28
N ASN A 314 -15.65 -7.56 0.43
CA ASN A 314 -16.71 -6.73 -0.13
C ASN A 314 -16.38 -5.23 -0.12
N SER A 315 -15.67 -4.73 0.89
CA SER A 315 -15.29 -3.32 1.00
C SER A 315 -13.98 -3.05 0.26
N PHE A 316 -12.99 -3.93 0.41
CA PHE A 316 -11.66 -3.72 -0.18
C PHE A 316 -11.52 -4.42 -1.53
N TYR A 317 -11.55 -5.74 -1.56
CA TYR A 317 -11.20 -6.49 -2.77
C TYR A 317 -12.29 -6.53 -3.84
N SER A 318 -13.53 -6.15 -3.53
CA SER A 318 -14.62 -5.92 -4.50
C SER A 318 -14.70 -4.48 -4.98
N TYR A 319 -13.74 -3.66 -4.59
CA TYR A 319 -13.60 -2.29 -5.04
C TYR A 319 -12.31 -2.17 -5.86
N ASP A 320 -12.42 -1.80 -7.14
CA ASP A 320 -11.32 -1.94 -8.10
C ASP A 320 -10.07 -1.19 -7.63
N ARG A 321 -10.27 0.00 -7.05
CA ARG A 321 -9.21 0.87 -6.53
C ARG A 321 -8.37 0.21 -5.45
N PHE A 322 -8.98 -0.53 -4.52
CA PHE A 322 -8.22 -1.24 -3.50
C PHE A 322 -7.71 -2.58 -4.00
N LEU A 323 -8.42 -3.24 -4.92
CA LEU A 323 -7.97 -4.52 -5.48
C LEU A 323 -6.70 -4.40 -6.32
N VAL A 324 -6.55 -3.32 -7.11
CA VAL A 324 -5.32 -3.09 -7.89
C VAL A 324 -4.11 -2.81 -7.01
N HIS A 325 -4.33 -2.39 -5.76
CA HIS A 325 -3.30 -2.13 -4.75
C HIS A 325 -3.30 -3.22 -3.66
N GLN A 326 -3.81 -4.42 -3.93
CA GLN A 326 -3.95 -5.47 -2.91
C GLN A 326 -2.61 -5.94 -2.32
N ASP A 327 -1.49 -5.69 -3.01
CA ASP A 327 -0.12 -5.95 -2.57
C ASP A 327 0.51 -4.76 -1.82
N ALA A 328 -0.21 -3.64 -1.73
CA ALA A 328 0.10 -2.44 -0.96
C ALA A 328 -0.75 -2.31 0.33
N LEU A 329 -1.47 -3.37 0.70
CA LEU A 329 -2.37 -3.42 1.86
C LEU A 329 -1.92 -4.49 2.84
N ASN A 330 -1.91 -4.14 4.13
CA ASN A 330 -1.76 -5.08 5.22
C ASN A 330 -3.06 -5.13 6.04
N PHE A 331 -3.47 -6.33 6.42
CA PHE A 331 -4.64 -6.52 7.28
C PHE A 331 -4.27 -7.30 8.55
N TRP A 332 -4.73 -6.78 9.68
CA TRP A 332 -4.42 -7.27 11.02
C TRP A 332 -5.69 -7.48 11.83
N LEU A 333 -5.65 -8.44 12.76
CA LEU A 333 -6.70 -8.61 13.77
C LEU A 333 -6.14 -8.24 15.14
N GLN A 334 -6.81 -7.35 15.85
CA GLN A 334 -6.50 -7.00 17.23
C GLN A 334 -6.95 -8.15 18.17
N VAL A 335 -6.05 -8.58 19.05
CA VAL A 335 -6.31 -9.62 20.07
C VAL A 335 -7.26 -9.10 21.13
N GLY A 336 -7.11 -7.83 21.51
CA GLY A 336 -8.06 -7.12 22.36
C GLY A 336 -9.39 -6.83 21.65
N THR A 337 -10.33 -6.30 22.42
CA THR A 337 -11.62 -5.78 21.92
C THR A 337 -11.70 -4.28 22.17
N GLY A 338 -12.53 -3.61 21.39
CA GLY A 338 -12.82 -2.19 21.50
C GLY A 338 -14.29 -1.95 21.86
N GLN A 339 -14.72 -0.70 21.74
CA GLN A 339 -16.12 -0.28 21.83
C GLN A 339 -16.37 0.69 20.67
N ALA A 340 -17.31 0.33 19.82
CA ALA A 340 -17.87 1.22 18.83
C ALA A 340 -18.94 2.09 19.50
N ASP A 341 -19.01 3.34 19.08
CA ASP A 341 -19.93 4.34 19.63
C ASP A 341 -20.60 5.05 18.45
N PRO A 342 -21.91 5.28 18.49
CA PRO A 342 -22.62 5.85 17.37
C PRO A 342 -22.22 7.30 17.14
N ALA A 343 -22.32 7.76 15.88
CA ALA A 343 -22.06 9.15 15.51
C ALA A 343 -22.85 10.15 16.38
N GLU A 344 -24.10 9.80 16.73
CA GLU A 344 -24.97 10.64 17.57
C GLU A 344 -24.47 10.84 19.00
N ASP A 345 -23.62 9.94 19.50
CA ASP A 345 -22.99 10.01 20.83
C ASP A 345 -21.56 10.58 20.77
N GLY A 346 -21.20 11.22 19.66
CA GLY A 346 -19.96 11.98 19.52
C GLY A 346 -18.78 11.20 18.94
N CYS A 347 -19.02 9.98 18.43
CA CYS A 347 -18.00 9.16 17.78
C CYS A 347 -16.77 8.90 18.69
N ASP A 348 -16.95 8.48 19.94
CA ASP A 348 -15.85 8.34 20.92
C ASP A 348 -15.36 6.89 21.06
N HIS A 349 -15.03 6.25 19.93
CA HIS A 349 -14.64 4.84 19.93
C HIS A 349 -13.45 4.56 20.86
N VAL A 350 -13.50 3.42 21.54
CA VAL A 350 -12.41 2.95 22.41
C VAL A 350 -11.73 1.76 21.76
N VAL A 351 -10.42 1.84 21.54
CA VAL A 351 -9.63 0.74 20.98
C VAL A 351 -8.42 0.44 21.86
N PRO A 352 -7.88 -0.79 21.82
CA PRO A 352 -6.53 -1.06 22.29
C PRO A 352 -5.50 -0.19 21.55
N ASP A 353 -4.28 -0.09 22.10
CA ASP A 353 -3.22 0.71 21.50
C ASP A 353 -2.77 0.10 20.16
N SER A 354 -3.16 0.74 19.07
CA SER A 354 -2.76 0.43 17.69
C SER A 354 -2.41 1.72 16.94
N GLY A 355 -1.80 2.69 17.64
CA GLY A 355 -1.49 4.02 17.09
C GLY A 355 -0.48 4.04 15.94
N TRP A 356 0.23 2.93 15.71
CA TRP A 356 1.15 2.75 14.58
C TRP A 356 0.43 2.44 13.26
N ALA A 357 -0.82 1.96 13.30
CA ALA A 357 -1.55 1.59 12.10
C ALA A 357 -2.11 2.82 11.40
N ASP A 358 -2.21 2.79 10.08
CA ASP A 358 -2.83 3.89 9.34
C ASP A 358 -4.33 4.01 9.64
N SER A 359 -4.98 2.87 9.90
CA SER A 359 -6.41 2.83 10.15
C SER A 359 -6.81 1.70 11.09
N VAL A 360 -7.66 2.02 12.07
CA VAL A 360 -8.19 1.09 13.06
C VAL A 360 -9.71 1.07 12.98
N MET A 361 -10.27 -0.09 12.65
CA MET A 361 -11.70 -0.28 12.48
C MET A 361 -12.29 -1.04 13.66
N VAL A 362 -13.27 -0.47 14.37
CA VAL A 362 -14.10 -1.22 15.32
C VAL A 362 -15.27 -1.86 14.59
N VAL A 363 -15.24 -3.17 14.45
CA VAL A 363 -16.29 -3.96 13.81
C VAL A 363 -17.35 -4.31 14.85
N HIS A 364 -18.61 -4.00 14.56
CA HIS A 364 -19.77 -4.35 15.39
C HIS A 364 -20.89 -4.96 14.54
N VAL A 365 -21.92 -5.51 15.20
CA VAL A 365 -23.13 -6.06 14.57
C VAL A 365 -24.37 -5.21 14.86
N ASP A 366 -24.28 -4.31 15.84
CA ASP A 366 -25.36 -3.40 16.18
C ASP A 366 -25.58 -2.39 15.05
N SER A 367 -26.84 -2.00 14.84
CA SER A 367 -27.20 -1.07 13.78
C SER A 367 -27.30 0.34 14.34
N PHE A 368 -26.32 1.16 14.01
CA PHE A 368 -26.27 2.60 14.26
C PHE A 368 -25.46 3.30 13.16
N ARG A 369 -25.41 4.64 13.19
CA ARG A 369 -24.62 5.41 12.23
C ARG A 369 -23.14 5.34 12.59
N ASP A 370 -22.36 4.73 11.72
CA ASP A 370 -20.90 4.72 11.78
C ASP A 370 -20.29 6.11 11.58
N CYS A 371 -19.04 6.26 12.01
CA CYS A 371 -18.29 7.50 11.87
C CYS A 371 -16.78 7.25 12.02
N ALA A 372 -16.00 8.23 11.59
CA ALA A 372 -14.57 8.31 11.83
C ALA A 372 -14.24 9.35 12.92
N MET A 373 -13.37 9.00 13.86
CA MET A 373 -12.95 9.88 14.94
C MET A 373 -12.12 11.06 14.41
N GLY A 374 -12.47 12.28 14.81
CA GLY A 374 -11.69 13.48 14.50
C GLY A 374 -10.29 13.44 15.12
N GLY A 375 -9.25 13.70 14.33
CA GLY A 375 -7.85 13.73 14.79
C GLY A 375 -7.25 12.38 15.22
N SER A 376 -7.90 11.25 14.92
CA SER A 376 -7.43 9.89 15.24
C SER A 376 -7.40 9.02 13.99
N ASN A 377 -6.84 7.81 14.05
CA ASN A 377 -6.86 6.82 12.96
C ASN A 377 -8.04 5.83 13.07
N VAL A 378 -8.97 6.07 14.00
CA VAL A 378 -10.03 5.12 14.37
C VAL A 378 -11.37 5.45 13.69
N PHE A 379 -12.11 4.43 13.27
CA PHE A 379 -13.50 4.51 12.79
C PHE A 379 -14.28 3.23 13.14
N SER A 380 -15.61 3.24 13.04
CA SER A 380 -16.45 2.05 13.20
C SER A 380 -17.02 1.54 11.87
N GLY A 381 -17.45 0.28 11.84
CA GLY A 381 -18.29 -0.18 10.74
C GLY A 381 -19.10 -1.42 11.05
N GLU A 382 -20.37 -1.38 10.67
CA GLU A 382 -21.27 -2.52 10.76
C GLU A 382 -20.76 -3.68 9.89
N ASN A 383 -20.76 -4.90 10.42
CA ASN A 383 -20.20 -6.10 9.78
C ASN A 383 -20.81 -6.46 8.41
N ASN A 384 -21.91 -5.83 8.03
CA ASN A 384 -22.64 -6.09 6.80
C ASN A 384 -22.94 -4.85 5.93
N ASP A 385 -22.57 -3.64 6.37
CA ASP A 385 -22.68 -2.42 5.57
C ASP A 385 -21.34 -2.05 4.90
N PHE A 386 -20.99 -2.82 3.88
CA PHE A 386 -19.72 -2.66 3.17
C PHE A 386 -19.59 -1.32 2.43
N ALA A 387 -20.69 -0.62 2.17
CA ALA A 387 -20.68 0.69 1.55
C ALA A 387 -20.23 1.76 2.54
N VAL A 388 -20.81 1.73 3.74
CA VAL A 388 -20.39 2.59 4.85
C VAL A 388 -18.94 2.31 5.23
N VAL A 389 -18.52 1.04 5.34
CA VAL A 389 -17.10 0.73 5.62
C VAL A 389 -16.16 1.35 4.57
N ARG A 390 -16.55 1.40 3.29
CA ARG A 390 -15.74 2.08 2.26
C ARG A 390 -15.74 3.60 2.46
N HIS A 391 -16.87 4.19 2.80
CA HIS A 391 -16.97 5.62 3.10
C HIS A 391 -16.05 6.00 4.26
N GLU A 392 -16.15 5.31 5.39
CA GLU A 392 -15.31 5.57 6.56
C GLU A 392 -13.83 5.31 6.30
N SER A 393 -13.52 4.29 5.47
CA SER A 393 -12.15 4.05 4.99
C SER A 393 -11.59 5.23 4.18
N GLY A 394 -12.47 6.04 3.56
CA GLY A 394 -12.11 7.28 2.87
C GLY A 394 -11.61 8.35 3.83
N HIS A 395 -12.22 8.47 5.01
CA HIS A 395 -11.70 9.35 6.07
C HIS A 395 -10.38 8.83 6.64
N ARG A 396 -10.28 7.52 6.92
CA ARG A 396 -9.11 6.90 7.55
C ARG A 396 -8.57 5.73 6.72
N PRO A 397 -7.38 5.84 6.09
CA PRO A 397 -6.35 6.85 6.34
C PRO A 397 -6.29 7.99 5.31
N PHE A 398 -7.09 7.94 4.23
CA PHE A 398 -6.89 8.84 3.09
C PHE A 398 -7.20 10.31 3.39
N GLY A 399 -7.87 10.57 4.51
CA GLY A 399 -8.17 11.91 4.99
C GLY A 399 -9.14 12.64 4.08
N LEU A 400 -10.07 11.93 3.43
CA LEU A 400 -11.17 12.56 2.69
C LEU A 400 -12.14 13.23 3.67
N ALA A 401 -12.70 14.37 3.27
CA ALA A 401 -13.75 15.06 4.00
C ALA A 401 -15.13 14.64 3.45
N ASP A 402 -16.17 14.78 4.27
CA ASP A 402 -17.54 14.57 3.82
C ASP A 402 -17.96 15.62 2.78
N GLU A 403 -18.71 15.21 1.76
CA GLU A 403 -19.15 16.08 0.65
C GLU A 403 -20.67 16.35 0.63
N TYR A 404 -21.34 15.98 1.72
CA TYR A 404 -22.77 16.22 1.98
C TYR A 404 -22.97 17.20 3.14
N CYS A 405 -24.11 17.88 3.17
CA CYS A 405 -24.42 18.89 4.18
C CYS A 405 -24.85 18.34 5.54
N CYS A 406 -24.54 19.17 6.53
CA CYS A 406 -25.27 19.47 7.75
C CYS A 406 -24.90 18.66 9.00
N ASP A 407 -23.98 17.71 8.88
CA ASP A 407 -23.42 16.95 10.01
C ASP A 407 -22.12 16.19 9.66
N GLY A 408 -21.47 16.55 8.56
CA GLY A 408 -20.22 15.95 8.12
C GLY A 408 -18.99 16.61 8.75
N GLY A 409 -17.87 15.89 8.73
CA GLY A 409 -16.56 16.44 9.10
C GLY A 409 -15.91 17.17 7.94
N TYR A 410 -16.07 18.49 7.86
CA TYR A 410 -15.55 19.32 6.76
C TYR A 410 -14.17 19.91 7.05
N TYR A 411 -13.27 19.79 6.08
CA TYR A 411 -11.95 20.41 6.10
C TYR A 411 -11.35 20.34 4.69
N GLN A 412 -10.51 21.31 4.34
CA GLN A 412 -9.69 21.25 3.13
C GLN A 412 -8.36 20.58 3.45
N GLN A 413 -7.99 19.55 2.69
CA GLN A 413 -6.68 18.93 2.77
C GLN A 413 -5.63 19.79 2.06
N ASP A 414 -4.41 19.86 2.60
CA ASP A 414 -3.30 20.62 1.99
C ASP A 414 -2.91 20.10 0.61
N VAL A 415 -2.98 18.79 0.40
CA VAL A 415 -2.57 18.11 -0.83
C VAL A 415 -3.78 17.39 -1.43
N PHE A 416 -4.11 17.70 -2.68
CA PHE A 416 -5.21 17.06 -3.41
C PHE A 416 -6.55 17.02 -2.64
N PRO A 417 -7.09 18.18 -2.25
CA PRO A 417 -8.35 18.22 -1.53
C PRO A 417 -9.52 17.65 -2.33
N ASN A 418 -10.51 17.10 -1.61
CA ASN A 418 -11.82 16.76 -2.16
C ASN A 418 -12.88 17.84 -1.83
N VAL A 419 -12.74 18.51 -0.69
CA VAL A 419 -13.52 19.66 -0.26
C VAL A 419 -12.62 20.90 -0.15
N TYR A 420 -13.16 22.08 -0.50
CA TYR A 420 -12.44 23.35 -0.59
C TYR A 420 -13.11 24.41 0.31
N GLU A 421 -12.31 25.18 1.04
CA GLU A 421 -12.75 26.34 1.84
C GLU A 421 -13.16 27.51 0.95
N GLU A 422 -12.53 27.66 -0.22
CA GLU A 422 -12.77 28.77 -1.15
C GLU A 422 -13.25 28.23 -2.51
N PRO A 423 -14.34 28.78 -3.09
CA PRO A 423 -14.87 28.34 -4.38
C PRO A 423 -13.89 28.59 -5.54
N GLU A 424 -13.04 29.61 -5.43
CA GLU A 424 -11.97 29.86 -6.40
C GLU A 424 -10.95 28.72 -6.47
N ASP A 425 -10.59 28.12 -5.33
CA ASP A 425 -9.63 27.01 -5.26
C ASP A 425 -10.22 25.75 -5.92
N CYS A 426 -11.50 25.47 -5.68
CA CYS A 426 -12.21 24.41 -6.40
C CYS A 426 -12.19 24.66 -7.91
N ALA A 427 -12.50 25.88 -8.35
CA ALA A 427 -12.56 26.24 -9.76
C ALA A 427 -11.20 26.14 -10.47
N GLU A 428 -10.11 26.44 -9.75
CA GLU A 428 -8.73 26.32 -10.23
C GLU A 428 -8.30 24.85 -10.35
N ASP A 429 -8.68 23.99 -9.40
CA ASP A 429 -8.28 22.60 -9.41
C ASP A 429 -9.15 21.68 -10.28
N ALA A 430 -10.42 22.02 -10.50
CA ALA A 430 -11.36 21.22 -11.31
C ALA A 430 -10.78 20.71 -12.66
N PRO A 431 -10.02 21.50 -13.45
CA PRO A 431 -9.35 21.00 -14.66
C PRO A 431 -8.37 19.83 -14.43
N ASN A 432 -7.67 19.78 -13.29
CA ASN A 432 -6.78 18.68 -12.93
C ASN A 432 -7.55 17.38 -12.65
N LEU A 433 -8.82 17.50 -12.28
CA LEU A 433 -9.76 16.40 -12.06
C LEU A 433 -10.53 16.01 -13.35
N GLY A 434 -10.21 16.63 -14.49
CA GLY A 434 -10.92 16.42 -15.74
C GLY A 434 -12.31 17.07 -15.78
N ARG A 435 -12.53 18.08 -14.93
CA ARG A 435 -13.78 18.85 -14.80
C ARG A 435 -13.61 20.29 -15.24
N THR A 436 -14.65 21.09 -15.07
CA THR A 436 -14.67 22.52 -15.34
C THR A 436 -15.02 23.28 -14.07
N ALA A 437 -14.64 24.56 -13.99
CA ALA A 437 -15.05 25.43 -12.90
C ALA A 437 -16.57 25.52 -12.69
N ALA A 438 -17.38 25.21 -13.71
CA ALA A 438 -18.83 25.20 -13.60
C ALA A 438 -19.39 23.95 -12.89
N ASP A 439 -18.56 22.93 -12.67
CA ASP A 439 -18.90 21.75 -11.91
C ASP A 439 -18.72 21.96 -10.40
N CYS A 440 -18.02 23.02 -9.99
CA CYS A 440 -17.92 23.41 -8.58
C CYS A 440 -19.27 23.87 -8.04
N ARG A 441 -19.65 23.30 -6.90
CA ARG A 441 -20.86 23.63 -6.15
C ARG A 441 -20.50 23.93 -4.70
N GLU A 442 -21.21 24.89 -4.13
CA GLU A 442 -21.17 25.15 -2.70
C GLU A 442 -22.26 24.35 -1.98
N PHE A 443 -21.97 23.94 -0.75
CA PHE A 443 -22.98 23.50 0.20
C PHE A 443 -22.75 24.20 1.54
N GLU A 444 -23.86 24.62 2.14
CA GLU A 444 -23.87 25.42 3.36
C GLU A 444 -23.86 24.48 4.57
N GLU A 445 -23.02 24.71 5.57
CA GLU A 445 -23.22 24.15 6.92
C GLU A 445 -24.07 25.17 7.71
N GLU A 446 -25.36 24.89 7.96
CA GLU A 446 -26.19 25.76 8.81
C GLU A 446 -25.72 25.71 10.28
N ILE A 447 -24.66 26.43 10.62
CA ILE A 447 -24.24 26.64 12.02
C ILE A 447 -25.03 27.82 12.59
N GLU A 448 -26.00 27.53 13.46
CA GLU A 448 -26.77 28.58 14.14
C GLU A 448 -25.84 29.64 14.80
N ASN A 449 -25.84 30.86 14.25
CA ASN A 449 -25.23 32.10 14.76
C ASN A 449 -23.76 32.40 14.41
N TRP A 450 -23.15 31.71 13.44
CA TRP A 450 -21.82 32.08 12.92
C TRP A 450 -21.93 32.43 11.43
N ASP A 451 -20.98 33.20 10.88
CA ASP A 451 -20.94 33.49 9.44
C ASP A 451 -20.89 32.13 8.71
N ASP A 452 -21.84 31.89 7.81
CA ASP A 452 -21.98 30.63 7.07
C ASP A 452 -20.63 30.31 6.37
N PHE A 453 -20.02 29.17 6.69
CA PHE A 453 -18.89 28.66 5.92
C PHE A 453 -19.45 27.85 4.76
N ASP A 454 -19.23 28.35 3.55
CA ASP A 454 -19.60 27.65 2.32
C ASP A 454 -18.44 26.73 1.93
N TRP A 455 -18.68 25.43 1.94
CA TRP A 455 -17.73 24.45 1.45
C TRP A 455 -17.97 24.18 -0.03
N SER A 456 -16.91 24.15 -0.82
CA SER A 456 -16.96 23.90 -2.24
C SER A 456 -16.47 22.50 -2.59
N VAL A 457 -17.14 21.84 -3.54
CA VAL A 457 -16.73 20.54 -4.10
C VAL A 457 -16.96 20.52 -5.59
N SER A 458 -16.15 19.77 -6.33
CA SER A 458 -16.33 19.58 -7.77
C SER A 458 -16.98 18.24 -8.12
N ASP A 459 -17.07 17.34 -7.15
CA ASP A 459 -17.66 16.01 -7.32
C ASP A 459 -19.21 16.10 -7.40
N PRO A 460 -19.85 15.18 -8.15
CA PRO A 460 -21.29 15.17 -8.30
C PRO A 460 -22.01 15.08 -6.96
N ALA A 461 -23.16 15.74 -6.82
CA ALA A 461 -23.99 15.68 -5.61
C ALA A 461 -24.66 14.30 -5.34
N SER A 462 -24.27 13.26 -6.08
CA SER A 462 -24.77 11.88 -5.94
C SER A 462 -23.88 10.92 -6.73
N ASN A 463 -23.91 9.64 -6.36
CA ASN A 463 -22.99 8.60 -6.84
C ASN A 463 -21.54 8.89 -6.46
N ASP A 464 -21.32 9.37 -5.24
CA ASP A 464 -20.01 9.72 -4.73
C ASP A 464 -19.70 8.96 -3.44
N LEU A 465 -18.43 8.62 -3.21
CA LEU A 465 -18.04 7.86 -2.02
C LEU A 465 -18.33 8.65 -0.75
N MET A 466 -17.98 9.93 -0.73
CA MET A 466 -18.08 10.85 0.38
C MET A 466 -19.42 11.60 0.44
N VAL A 467 -20.39 11.27 -0.43
CA VAL A 467 -21.79 11.77 -0.38
C VAL A 467 -22.80 10.68 -0.03
N ASP A 468 -22.77 9.55 -0.73
CA ASP A 468 -23.82 8.52 -0.63
C ASP A 468 -23.27 7.08 -0.59
N ASN A 469 -22.01 6.93 -0.16
CA ASN A 469 -21.33 5.67 0.11
C ASN A 469 -21.18 4.77 -1.13
N THR A 470 -21.21 5.36 -2.33
CA THR A 470 -21.21 4.60 -3.58
C THR A 470 -19.78 4.41 -4.13
N THR A 471 -19.41 5.18 -5.15
CA THR A 471 -18.14 5.04 -5.87
C THR A 471 -17.33 6.30 -5.76
N ALA A 472 -16.05 6.17 -5.46
CA ALA A 472 -15.13 7.30 -5.38
C ALA A 472 -15.09 8.05 -6.72
N GLN A 473 -15.12 9.37 -6.63
CA GLN A 473 -15.06 10.24 -7.78
C GLN A 473 -13.65 10.80 -7.95
N ALA A 474 -13.47 11.76 -8.86
CA ALA A 474 -12.15 12.14 -9.34
C ALA A 474 -11.26 12.70 -8.22
N ALA A 475 -11.81 13.50 -7.30
CA ALA A 475 -11.03 14.06 -6.20
C ALA A 475 -10.65 12.98 -5.18
N ASP A 476 -11.62 12.15 -4.77
CA ASP A 476 -11.38 10.98 -3.92
C ASP A 476 -10.27 10.08 -4.47
N ILE A 477 -10.39 9.71 -5.75
CA ILE A 477 -9.45 8.82 -6.43
C ILE A 477 -8.06 9.45 -6.40
N ARG A 478 -7.93 10.74 -6.73
CA ARG A 478 -6.62 11.40 -6.74
C ARG A 478 -5.95 11.35 -5.38
N ARG A 479 -6.69 11.59 -4.29
CA ARG A 479 -6.18 11.54 -2.92
C ARG A 479 -5.82 10.12 -2.47
N ILE A 480 -6.68 9.13 -2.73
CA ILE A 480 -6.43 7.72 -2.43
C ILE A 480 -5.17 7.23 -3.16
N GLU A 481 -5.05 7.52 -4.45
CA GLU A 481 -3.91 7.10 -5.28
C GLU A 481 -2.61 7.82 -4.87
N TRP A 482 -2.71 9.08 -4.42
CA TRP A 482 -1.58 9.80 -3.83
C TRP A 482 -1.09 9.10 -2.56
N TYR A 483 -1.98 8.76 -1.64
CA TYR A 483 -1.58 8.08 -0.40
C TYR A 483 -0.91 6.73 -0.66
N PHE A 484 -1.44 5.93 -1.60
CA PHE A 484 -0.75 4.70 -2.05
C PHE A 484 0.62 4.98 -2.68
N ALA A 485 0.81 6.13 -3.33
CA ALA A 485 2.10 6.53 -3.87
C ALA A 485 3.09 6.91 -2.75
N GLU A 486 2.64 7.61 -1.71
CA GLU A 486 3.43 7.91 -0.52
C GLU A 486 3.88 6.62 0.17
N CYS A 487 2.99 5.65 0.41
CA CYS A 487 3.38 4.35 0.96
C CYS A 487 4.43 3.64 0.06
N ARG A 488 4.32 3.70 -1.27
CA ARG A 488 5.35 3.10 -2.15
C ARG A 488 6.72 3.78 -2.05
N GLY A 489 6.79 4.97 -1.46
CA GLY A 489 8.00 5.70 -1.13
C GLY A 489 8.45 5.53 0.31
N ALA A 490 7.92 4.54 1.04
CA ALA A 490 8.18 4.30 2.46
C ALA A 490 7.76 5.47 3.38
N LYS A 491 6.63 6.13 3.09
CA LYS A 491 6.08 7.27 3.85
C LYS A 491 4.75 6.95 4.56
N CYS A 492 4.47 5.66 4.72
CA CYS A 492 3.54 5.15 5.70
C CYS A 492 4.40 4.66 6.89
#